data_AF-A0A7C5GBM4-F1
#
_entry.id   AF-A0A7C5GBM4-F1
#
_cell.length_a   1.000
_cell.length_b   1.000
_cell.length_c   1.000
_cell.angle_alpha   90.00
_cell.angle_beta   90.00
_cell.angle_gamma   90.00
#
_symmetry.space_group_name_H-M   'P 1'
#
loop_
_entity.id
_entity.type
_entity.pdbx_description
1 polymer ?
#
loop_
_entity_poly.entity_id
_entity_poly.type
_entity_poly.pdbx_seq_one_letter_code
_entity_poly.pdbx_strand_id
1 'polypeptide(L)'
;MPIGSIIAVYFVTWWLCLFLVLPFGIRSHAEQGEGVEPGNEPGAPWRANIGKKILITTLLSLVVMVLLLWAMSNPILQEYWR
;
A
#
# COMPACT_ATOMS: atom_id res chain seq x y z
N MET A 1 -10.24 12.11 -19.53
CA MET A 1 -8.98 12.43 -18.83
C MET A 1 -7.81 12.13 -19.75
N PRO A 2 -6.80 13.01 -19.84
CA PRO A 2 -5.55 12.70 -20.54
C PRO A 2 -4.89 11.44 -19.97
N ILE A 3 -4.27 10.62 -20.81
CA ILE A 3 -3.58 9.38 -20.38
C ILE A 3 -2.51 9.68 -19.33
N GLY A 4 -1.78 10.80 -19.48
CA GLY A 4 -0.79 11.24 -18.49
C GLY A 4 -1.39 11.48 -17.10
N SER A 5 -2.59 12.06 -17.02
CA SER A 5 -3.28 12.29 -15.74
C SER A 5 -3.69 10.97 -15.07
N ILE A 6 -4.13 9.98 -15.85
CA ILE A 6 -4.49 8.66 -15.34
C ILE A 6 -3.26 7.97 -14.73
N ILE A 7 -2.12 8.02 -15.41
CA ILE A 7 -0.86 7.46 -14.92
C ILE A 7 -0.40 8.18 -13.64
N ALA A 8 -0.48 9.51 -13.60
CA ALA A 8 -0.09 10.29 -12.42
C ALA A 8 -0.96 9.94 -11.20
N VAL A 9 -2.29 9.84 -11.38
CA VAL A 9 -3.20 9.45 -10.30
C VAL A 9 -2.91 8.02 -9.83
N TYR A 10 -2.68 7.09 -10.76
CA TYR A 10 -2.29 5.72 -10.39
C TYR A 10 -0.98 5.69 -9.60
N PHE A 11 0.04 6.43 -10.04
CA PHE A 11 1.33 6.49 -9.36
C PHE A 11 1.22 7.04 -7.93
N VAL A 12 0.50 8.14 -7.74
CA VAL A 12 0.26 8.72 -6.40
C VAL A 12 -0.55 7.75 -5.53
N THR A 13 -1.60 7.15 -6.09
CA THR A 13 -2.43 6.17 -5.38
C THR A 13 -1.62 4.94 -4.94
N TRP A 14 -0.75 4.43 -5.82
CA TRP A 14 0.16 3.33 -5.52
C TRP A 14 1.13 3.69 -4.40
N TRP A 15 1.69 4.90 -4.42
CA TRP A 15 2.56 5.41 -3.36
C TRP A 15 1.85 5.51 -2.00
N LEU A 16 0.60 6.00 -1.98
CA LEU A 16 -0.22 6.05 -0.75
C LEU A 16 -0.51 4.64 -0.22
N CYS A 17 -0.83 3.70 -1.11
CA CYS A 17 -1.04 2.30 -0.74
C CYS A 17 0.23 1.66 -0.18
N LEU A 18 1.41 2.02 -0.70
CA LEU A 18 2.68 1.53 -0.20
C LEU A 18 2.84 1.90 1.27
N PHE A 19 2.63 3.18 1.62
CA PHE A 19 2.70 3.65 3.00
C PHE A 19 1.67 2.98 3.91
N LEU A 20 0.47 2.72 3.39
CA LEU A 20 -0.56 2.00 4.12
C LEU A 20 -0.16 0.54 4.41
N VAL A 21 0.59 -0.10 3.51
CA VAL A 21 1.01 -1.50 3.63
C VAL A 21 2.28 -1.69 4.47
N LEU A 22 3.15 -0.68 4.56
CA LEU A 22 4.39 -0.74 5.33
C LEU A 22 4.24 -1.23 6.78
N PRO A 23 3.28 -0.73 7.59
CA PRO A 23 3.14 -1.15 8.99
C PRO A 23 2.70 -2.61 9.16
N PHE A 24 2.23 -3.27 8.10
CA PHE A 24 1.79 -4.66 8.21
C PHE A 24 2.97 -5.63 8.32
N GLY A 25 2.85 -6.55 9.28
CA GLY A 25 3.76 -7.69 9.42
C GLY A 25 5.13 -7.35 9.98
N ILE A 26 5.28 -6.23 10.67
CA ILE A 26 6.48 -5.93 11.46
C ILE A 26 6.42 -6.78 12.73
N ARG A 27 7.33 -7.75 12.86
CA ARG A 27 7.54 -8.56 14.06
C ARG A 27 9.00 -8.48 14.44
N SER A 28 9.28 -8.07 15.69
CA SER A 28 10.64 -7.95 16.22
C SER A 28 11.23 -9.33 16.57
N HIS A 29 12.55 -9.44 16.51
CA HIS A 29 13.30 -10.61 17.01
C HIS A 29 12.91 -10.99 18.44
N ALA A 30 12.64 -9.99 19.30
CA ALA A 30 12.27 -10.21 20.70
C ALA A 30 10.94 -10.97 20.88
N GLU A 31 10.01 -10.86 19.92
CA GLU A 31 8.72 -11.56 19.96
C GLU A 31 8.80 -13.02 19.44
N GLN A 32 9.88 -13.40 18.77
CA GLN A 32 10.05 -14.73 18.17
C GLN A 32 10.81 -15.71 19.09
N GLY A 33 11.33 -15.25 20.24
CA GLY A 33 12.09 -16.09 21.17
C GLY A 33 13.51 -16.45 20.70
N GLU A 34 13.93 -15.92 19.55
CA GLU A 34 15.28 -16.05 19.01
C GLU A 34 16.09 -14.79 19.39
N GLY A 35 17.26 -14.98 19.99
CA GLY A 35 18.12 -13.87 20.40
C GLY A 35 18.47 -12.96 19.22
N VAL A 36 18.62 -11.66 19.49
CA VAL A 36 19.12 -10.72 18.49
C VAL A 36 20.53 -11.14 18.10
N GLU A 37 20.74 -11.49 16.82
CA GLU A 37 22.06 -11.84 16.27
C GLU A 37 23.07 -10.70 16.54
N PRO A 38 24.31 -10.98 16.97
CA PRO A 38 25.30 -9.93 17.23
C PRO A 38 25.51 -9.04 16.00
N GLY A 39 25.22 -7.74 16.12
CA GLY A 39 25.31 -6.76 15.03
C GLY A 39 23.96 -6.37 14.41
N ASN A 40 22.86 -7.04 14.78
CA ASN A 40 21.52 -6.63 14.37
C ASN A 40 20.89 -5.66 15.40
N GLU A 41 20.17 -4.65 14.92
CA GLU A 41 19.41 -3.77 15.82
C GLU A 41 18.21 -4.53 16.42
N PRO A 42 17.91 -4.39 17.72
CA PRO A 42 16.78 -5.09 18.36
C PRO A 42 15.42 -4.78 17.73
N GLY A 43 15.30 -3.63 17.05
CA GLY A 43 14.11 -3.19 16.34
C GLY A 43 13.98 -3.70 14.91
N ALA A 44 15.02 -4.35 14.34
CA ALA A 44 14.96 -4.84 12.97
C ALA A 44 13.90 -5.94 12.85
N PRO A 45 13.09 -5.94 11.78
CA PRO A 45 12.15 -7.02 11.54
C PRO A 45 12.91 -8.30 11.14
N TRP A 46 12.57 -9.42 11.78
CA TRP A 46 13.17 -10.74 11.48
C TRP A 46 13.08 -11.13 10.00
N ARG A 47 11.96 -10.80 9.35
CA ARG A 47 11.74 -11.00 7.91
C ARG A 47 11.00 -9.80 7.32
N ALA A 48 11.71 -8.94 6.62
CA ALA A 48 11.14 -7.76 5.98
C ALA A 48 10.08 -8.08 4.89
N ASN A 49 10.08 -9.30 4.32
CA ASN A 49 9.10 -9.79 3.34
C ASN A 49 8.72 -8.77 2.24
N ILE A 50 9.70 -8.00 1.75
CA ILE A 50 9.49 -6.83 0.89
C ILE A 50 8.69 -7.18 -0.37
N GLY A 51 8.95 -8.34 -0.98
CA GLY A 51 8.20 -8.82 -2.15
C GLY A 51 6.70 -8.99 -1.90
N LYS A 52 6.30 -9.48 -0.71
CA LYS A 52 4.88 -9.59 -0.34
C LYS A 52 4.24 -8.21 -0.18
N LYS A 53 4.96 -7.26 0.43
CA LYS A 53 4.47 -5.88 0.61
C LYS A 53 4.25 -5.20 -0.74
N ILE A 54 5.15 -5.37 -1.70
CA ILE A 54 5.01 -4.81 -3.06
C ILE A 54 3.80 -5.43 -3.78
N LEU A 55 3.61 -6.75 -3.68
CA LEU A 55 2.47 -7.42 -4.30
C LEU A 55 1.13 -6.95 -3.72
N ILE A 56 1.02 -6.87 -2.38
CA ILE A 56 -0.17 -6.37 -1.69
C ILE A 56 -0.44 -4.92 -2.08
N THR A 57 0.61 -4.08 -2.11
CA THR A 57 0.50 -2.67 -2.50
C THR A 57 -0.08 -2.53 -3.91
N THR A 58 0.40 -3.34 -4.85
CA THR A 58 -0.02 -3.28 -6.26
C THR A 58 -1.46 -3.76 -6.44
N LEU A 59 -1.86 -4.83 -5.74
CA LEU A 59 -3.25 -5.30 -5.74
C LEU A 59 -4.18 -4.25 -5.12
N LEU A 60 -3.78 -3.67 -3.99
CA LEU A 60 -4.57 -2.66 -3.29
C LEU A 60 -4.73 -1.41 -4.15
N SER A 61 -3.65 -0.90 -4.76
CA SER A 61 -3.71 0.28 -5.62
C SER A 61 -4.58 0.04 -6.85
N LEU A 62 -4.59 -1.17 -7.39
CA LEU A 62 -5.46 -1.53 -8.52
C LEU A 62 -6.93 -1.51 -8.11
N VAL A 63 -7.27 -2.05 -6.94
CA VAL A 63 -8.63 -1.98 -6.38
C VAL A 63 -9.06 -0.53 -6.15
N VAL A 64 -8.21 0.28 -5.53
CA VAL A 64 -8.50 1.71 -5.27
C VAL A 64 -8.69 2.46 -6.58
N MET A 65 -7.85 2.22 -7.59
CA MET A 65 -7.98 2.85 -8.90
C MET A 65 -9.32 2.51 -9.57
N VAL A 66 -9.75 1.24 -9.52
CA VAL A 66 -11.06 0.81 -10.06
C VAL A 66 -12.20 1.51 -9.32
N LEU A 67 -12.13 1.59 -7.99
CA LEU A 67 -13.13 2.28 -7.17
C LEU A 67 -13.20 3.78 -7.49
N LEU A 68 -12.07 4.44 -7.70
CA LEU A 68 -12.01 5.84 -8.10
C LEU A 68 -12.69 6.06 -9.47
N LEU A 69 -12.36 5.25 -10.46
CA LEU A 69 -12.96 5.35 -11.79
C LEU A 69 -14.48 5.09 -11.76
N TRP A 70 -14.92 4.11 -10.95
CA TRP A 70 -16.35 3.84 -10.73
C TRP A 70 -17.05 4.99 -10.02
N ALA A 71 -16.44 5.57 -8.98
CA ALA A 71 -17.01 6.69 -8.26
C ALA A 71 -17.20 7.91 -9.17
N MET A 72 -16.25 8.14 -10.08
CA MET A 72 -16.33 9.23 -11.06
C MET A 72 -17.41 9.02 -12.13
N SER A 73 -17.77 7.78 -12.46
CA SER A 73 -18.81 7.47 -13.45
C SER A 73 -20.21 7.32 -12.84
N ASN A 74 -20.32 7.24 -11.51
CA ASN A 74 -21.59 7.02 -10.83
C ASN A 74 -22.47 8.30 -10.86
N PRO A 75 -23.66 8.25 -11.48
CA PRO A 75 -24.55 9.41 -11.59
C PRO A 75 -25.01 9.97 -10.23
N ILE A 76 -25.23 9.10 -9.24
CA ILE A 76 -25.70 9.48 -7.90
C ILE A 76 -24.67 10.36 -7.20
N LEU A 77 -23.39 10.02 -7.35
CA LEU A 77 -22.30 10.80 -6.77
C LEU A 77 -22.13 12.13 -7.50
N GLN A 78 -22.29 12.15 -8.82
CA GLN A 78 -22.24 13.40 -9.58
C GLN A 78 -23.38 14.36 -9.23
N GLU A 79 -24.57 13.83 -8.95
CA GLU A 79 -25.72 14.62 -8.53
C GLU A 79 -25.56 15.17 -7.10
N TYR A 80 -24.98 14.39 -6.18
CA TYR A 80 -24.69 14.84 -4.82
C TYR A 80 -23.68 16.00 -4.76
N TRP A 81 -22.69 16.00 -5.64
CA TRP A 81 -21.61 17.01 -5.67
C TRP A 81 -21.87 18.19 -6.62
N ARG A 82 -23.03 18.25 -7.27
CA ARG A 82 -23.45 19.37 -8.12
C ARG A 82 -24.08 20.48 -7.28
#